data_AF-A0A930MDY7-F1
#
_entry.id   AF-A0A930MDY7-F1
#
_cell.length_a   1.000
_cell.length_b   1.000
_cell.length_c   1.000
_cell.angle_alpha   90.00
_cell.angle_beta   90.00
_cell.angle_gamma   90.00
#
_symmetry.space_group_name_H-M   'P 1'
#
loop_
_entity.id
_entity.type
_entity.pdbx_description
1 polymer ?
#
loop_
_entity_poly.entity_id
_entity_poly.type
_entity_poly.pdbx_seq_one_letter_code
_entity_poly.pdbx_strand_id
1 'polypeptide(L)'
;SVVDTFGAMFAEDLERIVKTLDANLDPDIAMGFHSHNNQQLSFALTMHFVELLKKTGRSAIVDASLCGMGRGAGNATTELVASYLDRKQDGNYDMDAILDAIDTYMEPFQQAYTWGYSTPYFIAGMYQCHVNNIAYLQRNHRTNARDMRNIIASLSQAERRKYDYDLLEDRYLENQSRLVDDEAAVQTLRKTFDSRTVLLVAPGRSIIDKQREVKAFIEAERPVVIGVNAICADYDYDYLFFVNSARYDYAQSAHEQIFNRTKKIVLSSIKAADTEKVLTLNFNRAIKRGWPHFDNAVIAALRLLNSIGARTVAIAGFDGFRHAYNESYADPSLPTL
;
A
#
# COMPACT_ATOMS: atom_id res chain seq x y z
N SER A 1 5.99 -0.42 -33.04
CA SER A 1 6.03 0.57 -31.94
C SER A 1 6.95 0.05 -30.84
N VAL A 2 7.78 0.91 -30.26
CA VAL A 2 8.55 0.63 -29.03
C VAL A 2 7.61 0.90 -27.85
N VAL A 3 7.42 -0.10 -26.98
CA VAL A 3 6.45 -0.02 -25.88
C VAL A 3 7.15 -0.23 -24.53
N ASP A 4 7.24 0.83 -23.73
CA ASP A 4 7.70 0.77 -22.34
C ASP A 4 6.55 0.39 -21.39
N THR A 5 6.09 -0.85 -21.52
CA THR A 5 4.97 -1.44 -20.75
C THR A 5 5.13 -1.28 -19.24
N PHE A 6 6.36 -1.27 -18.74
CA PHE A 6 6.64 -1.25 -17.30
C PHE A 6 7.08 0.13 -16.79
N GLY A 7 7.16 1.16 -17.66
CA GLY A 7 7.68 2.48 -17.29
C GLY A 7 9.09 2.37 -16.69
N ALA A 8 9.91 1.50 -17.26
CA ALA A 8 11.19 1.06 -16.72
C ALA A 8 12.39 1.40 -17.60
N MET A 9 12.14 2.00 -18.76
CA MET A 9 13.15 2.32 -19.75
C MET A 9 13.93 3.59 -19.36
N PHE A 10 15.24 3.58 -19.57
CA PHE A 10 16.07 4.80 -19.56
C PHE A 10 16.40 5.23 -20.99
N ALA A 11 16.97 6.42 -21.16
CA ALA A 11 17.24 6.99 -22.48
C ALA A 11 18.15 6.08 -23.33
N GLU A 12 19.16 5.47 -22.70
CA GLU A 12 20.12 4.58 -23.36
C GLU A 12 19.45 3.30 -23.90
N ASP A 13 18.45 2.79 -23.18
CA ASP A 13 17.64 1.65 -23.64
C ASP A 13 16.83 2.03 -24.88
N LEU A 14 16.19 3.20 -24.84
CA LEU A 14 15.42 3.73 -25.97
C LEU A 14 16.31 3.91 -27.19
N GLU A 15 17.47 4.57 -27.04
CA GLU A 15 18.43 4.77 -28.12
C GLU A 15 18.85 3.44 -28.77
N ARG A 16 19.19 2.45 -27.95
CA ARG A 16 19.63 1.14 -28.42
C ARG A 16 18.53 0.45 -29.24
N ILE A 17 17.29 0.49 -28.76
CA ILE A 17 16.14 -0.11 -29.46
C ILE A 17 15.87 0.63 -30.78
N VAL A 18 15.78 1.97 -30.73
CA VAL A 18 15.49 2.80 -31.90
C VAL A 18 16.55 2.64 -32.97
N LYS A 19 17.85 2.70 -32.62
CA LYS A 19 18.96 2.49 -33.57
C LYS A 19 18.87 1.12 -34.25
N THR A 20 18.52 0.08 -33.49
CA THR A 20 18.36 -1.27 -34.05
C THR A 20 17.19 -1.33 -35.03
N LEU A 21 16.03 -0.76 -34.67
CA LEU A 21 14.86 -0.75 -35.54
C LEU A 21 15.08 0.11 -36.79
N ASP A 22 15.66 1.29 -36.65
CA ASP A 22 15.94 2.23 -37.75
C ASP A 22 16.85 1.60 -38.82
N ALA A 23 17.85 0.83 -38.41
CA ALA A 23 18.78 0.16 -39.31
C ALA A 23 18.19 -1.05 -40.06
N ASN A 24 17.08 -1.62 -39.58
CA ASN A 24 16.52 -2.86 -40.11
C ASN A 24 15.14 -2.69 -40.75
N LEU A 25 14.43 -1.60 -40.47
CA LEU A 25 13.14 -1.30 -41.07
C LEU A 25 13.32 -0.50 -42.36
N ASP A 26 12.46 -0.78 -43.35
CA ASP A 26 12.32 0.04 -44.54
C ASP A 26 12.14 1.53 -44.14
N PRO A 27 12.91 2.49 -44.71
CA PRO A 27 12.83 3.92 -44.37
C PRO A 27 11.42 4.51 -44.38
N ASP A 28 10.53 4.01 -45.22
CA ASP A 28 9.15 4.52 -45.34
C ASP A 28 8.22 4.03 -44.22
N ILE A 29 8.67 3.08 -43.40
CA ILE A 29 7.92 2.60 -42.23
C ILE A 29 8.10 3.57 -41.06
N ALA A 30 7.00 4.20 -40.63
CA ALA A 30 6.98 5.02 -39.43
C ALA A 30 7.25 4.20 -38.16
N MET A 31 7.93 4.81 -37.19
CA MET A 31 8.17 4.19 -35.89
C MET A 31 7.31 4.82 -34.80
N GLY A 32 6.64 3.97 -34.02
CA GLY A 32 5.82 4.37 -32.88
C GLY A 32 6.55 4.29 -31.54
N PHE A 33 6.17 5.13 -30.58
CA PHE A 33 6.59 5.02 -29.17
C PHE A 33 5.43 5.21 -28.20
N HIS A 34 5.31 4.27 -27.27
CA HIS A 34 4.35 4.29 -26.17
C HIS A 34 5.09 4.07 -24.84
N SER A 35 4.94 4.98 -23.88
CA SER A 35 5.61 4.85 -22.58
C SER A 35 4.71 5.12 -21.40
N HIS A 36 5.03 4.47 -20.27
CA HIS A 36 4.39 4.68 -18.99
C HIS A 36 5.27 5.50 -18.04
N ASN A 37 4.63 6.23 -17.13
CA ASN A 37 5.28 7.26 -16.34
C ASN A 37 5.76 6.79 -14.94
N ASN A 38 5.98 5.48 -14.75
CA ASN A 38 6.31 4.88 -13.43
C ASN A 38 7.58 5.49 -12.80
N GLN A 39 8.53 5.95 -13.62
CA GLN A 39 9.75 6.64 -13.18
C GLN A 39 9.78 8.13 -13.55
N GLN A 40 8.64 8.74 -13.90
CA GLN A 40 8.54 10.13 -14.38
C GLN A 40 9.36 10.45 -15.66
N LEU A 41 9.66 9.43 -16.48
CA LEU A 41 10.48 9.60 -17.68
C LEU A 41 9.69 9.64 -18.99
N SER A 42 8.37 9.40 -18.97
CA SER A 42 7.60 9.17 -20.19
C SER A 42 7.64 10.35 -21.16
N PHE A 43 7.45 11.58 -20.67
CA PHE A 43 7.56 12.78 -21.49
C PHE A 43 8.99 13.00 -22.02
N ALA A 44 10.01 12.83 -21.17
CA ALA A 44 11.41 12.99 -21.55
C ALA A 44 11.84 12.00 -22.65
N LEU A 45 11.45 10.73 -22.50
CA LEU A 45 11.71 9.69 -23.50
C LEU A 45 10.95 9.94 -24.80
N THR A 46 9.74 10.51 -24.73
CA THR A 46 8.96 10.87 -25.92
C THR A 46 9.66 11.96 -26.73
N MET A 47 10.15 13.02 -26.08
CA MET A 47 10.95 14.05 -26.74
C MET A 47 12.21 13.44 -27.38
N HIS A 48 12.92 12.60 -26.63
CA HIS A 48 14.14 11.95 -27.11
C HIS A 48 13.89 11.02 -28.31
N PHE A 49 12.80 10.25 -28.29
CA PHE A 49 12.38 9.41 -29.41
C PHE A 49 12.18 10.23 -30.69
N VAL A 50 11.45 11.34 -30.60
CA VAL A 50 11.20 12.23 -31.74
C VAL A 50 12.50 12.83 -32.27
N GLU A 51 13.41 13.25 -31.39
CA GLU A 51 14.72 13.79 -31.77
C GLU A 51 15.61 12.76 -32.50
N LEU A 52 15.57 11.50 -32.07
CA LEU A 52 16.31 10.42 -32.74
C LEU A 52 15.83 10.22 -34.17
N LEU A 53 14.50 10.17 -34.38
CA LEU A 53 13.92 9.93 -35.70
C LEU A 53 14.05 11.14 -36.64
N LYS A 54 13.99 12.37 -36.10
CA LYS A 54 14.28 13.58 -36.86
C LYS A 54 15.69 13.57 -37.46
N LYS A 55 16.68 13.03 -36.73
CA LYS A 55 18.07 12.94 -37.24
C LYS A 55 18.21 11.99 -38.42
N THR A 56 17.35 10.97 -38.51
CA THR A 56 17.39 9.97 -39.59
C THR A 56 16.37 10.25 -40.68
N GLY A 57 15.55 11.30 -40.52
CA GLY A 57 14.50 11.68 -41.46
C GLY A 57 13.28 10.75 -41.44
N ARG A 58 13.20 9.82 -40.48
CA ARG A 58 12.10 8.86 -40.38
C ARG A 58 10.89 9.45 -39.65
N SER A 59 9.69 9.10 -40.11
CA SER A 59 8.44 9.50 -39.45
C SER A 59 8.26 8.87 -38.06
N ALA A 60 7.82 9.69 -37.11
CA ALA A 60 7.57 9.30 -35.72
C ALA A 60 6.06 9.30 -35.41
N ILE A 61 5.61 8.33 -34.62
CA ILE A 61 4.28 8.29 -34.01
C ILE A 61 4.49 8.19 -32.50
N VAL A 62 3.82 9.03 -31.71
CA VAL A 62 3.93 9.01 -30.25
C VAL A 62 2.56 8.91 -29.62
N ASP A 63 2.45 8.03 -28.63
CA ASP A 63 1.21 7.87 -27.86
C ASP A 63 1.26 8.77 -26.63
N ALA A 64 0.15 9.46 -26.36
CA ALA A 64 -0.04 10.28 -25.16
C ALA A 64 -1.51 10.26 -24.74
N SER A 65 -1.79 10.70 -23.52
CA SER A 65 -3.13 10.82 -22.96
C SER A 65 -3.30 12.14 -22.21
N LEU A 66 -4.50 12.72 -22.24
CA LEU A 66 -4.83 13.95 -21.52
C LEU A 66 -4.48 13.82 -20.04
N CYS A 67 -3.77 14.81 -19.49
CA CYS A 67 -3.28 14.82 -18.11
C CYS A 67 -2.48 13.56 -17.71
N GLY A 68 -1.91 12.84 -18.69
CA GLY A 68 -1.19 11.58 -18.47
C GLY A 68 -2.08 10.41 -18.02
N MET A 69 -3.40 10.46 -18.24
CA MET A 69 -4.34 9.43 -17.80
C MET A 69 -3.98 8.04 -18.32
N GLY A 70 -3.76 7.11 -17.40
CA GLY A 70 -3.43 5.72 -17.75
C GLY A 70 -3.28 4.83 -16.54
N ARG A 71 -3.02 3.54 -16.77
CA ARG A 71 -2.74 2.58 -15.70
C ARG A 71 -1.48 2.98 -14.93
N GLY A 72 -1.43 2.64 -13.64
CA GLY A 72 -0.24 2.88 -12.84
C GLY A 72 0.03 4.37 -12.64
N ALA A 73 1.26 4.78 -12.92
CA ALA A 73 1.63 6.20 -12.86
C ALA A 73 1.17 7.03 -14.07
N GLY A 74 0.46 6.43 -15.03
CA GLY A 74 -0.03 7.10 -16.23
C GLY A 74 0.89 6.96 -17.44
N ASN A 75 0.65 7.78 -18.46
CA ASN A 75 1.40 7.79 -19.73
C ASN A 75 2.07 9.15 -19.95
N ALA A 76 2.63 9.35 -21.14
CA ALA A 76 3.03 10.66 -21.61
C ALA A 76 1.79 11.58 -21.66
N THR A 77 1.99 12.83 -21.26
CA THR A 77 0.93 13.81 -21.11
C THR A 77 0.68 14.53 -22.44
N THR A 78 -0.53 14.44 -23.00
CA THR A 78 -0.85 14.99 -24.33
C THR A 78 -0.54 16.47 -24.45
N GLU A 79 -0.95 17.28 -23.48
CA GLU A 79 -0.73 18.72 -23.49
C GLU A 79 0.77 19.10 -23.43
N LEU A 80 1.60 18.29 -22.76
CA LEU A 80 3.05 18.48 -22.74
C LEU A 80 3.69 18.06 -24.07
N VAL A 81 3.25 16.94 -24.64
CA VAL A 81 3.75 16.42 -25.92
C VAL A 81 3.39 17.37 -27.07
N ALA A 82 2.13 17.80 -27.17
CA ALA A 82 1.69 18.75 -28.19
C ALA A 82 2.46 20.07 -28.10
N SER A 83 2.59 20.65 -26.89
CA SER A 83 3.36 21.87 -26.66
C SER A 83 4.83 21.72 -27.09
N TYR A 84 5.45 20.57 -26.83
CA TYR A 84 6.81 20.29 -27.28
C TYR A 84 6.89 20.23 -28.82
N LEU A 85 5.97 19.50 -29.46
CA LEU A 85 5.96 19.34 -30.90
C LEU A 85 5.77 20.69 -31.63
N ASP A 86 4.87 21.54 -31.16
CA ASP A 86 4.69 22.89 -31.71
C ASP A 86 5.94 23.75 -31.55
N ARG A 87 6.56 23.72 -30.37
CA ARG A 87 7.69 24.62 -30.04
C ARG A 87 9.02 24.17 -30.62
N LYS A 88 9.18 22.88 -30.93
CA LYS A 88 10.50 22.28 -31.28
C LYS A 88 10.50 21.44 -32.55
N GLN A 89 9.35 21.01 -33.04
CA GLN A 89 9.22 20.05 -34.14
C GLN A 89 8.30 20.52 -35.26
N ASP A 90 8.10 21.84 -35.39
CA ASP A 90 7.27 22.44 -36.44
C ASP A 90 5.82 21.89 -36.45
N GLY A 91 5.34 21.49 -35.27
CA GLY A 91 3.95 21.11 -35.05
C GLY A 91 2.99 22.29 -35.19
N ASN A 92 1.71 21.97 -35.37
CA ASN A 92 0.63 22.95 -35.42
C ASN A 92 -0.64 22.35 -34.78
N TYR A 93 -0.50 21.88 -33.54
CA TYR A 93 -1.60 21.36 -32.76
C TYR A 93 -2.49 22.50 -32.26
N ASP A 94 -3.81 22.27 -32.25
CA ASP A 94 -4.76 23.20 -31.65
C ASP A 94 -4.71 23.06 -30.12
N MET A 95 -3.88 23.90 -29.50
CA MET A 95 -3.71 23.88 -28.05
C MET A 95 -4.98 24.30 -27.30
N ASP A 96 -5.78 25.20 -27.85
CA ASP A 96 -7.04 25.63 -27.23
C ASP A 96 -8.02 24.45 -27.19
N ALA A 97 -8.13 23.68 -28.27
CA ALA A 97 -8.96 22.47 -28.29
C ALA A 97 -8.52 21.40 -27.27
N ILE A 98 -7.21 21.26 -27.02
CA ILE A 98 -6.68 20.33 -26.01
C ILE A 98 -7.04 20.81 -24.60
N LEU A 99 -6.87 22.10 -24.32
CA LEU A 99 -7.18 22.69 -23.02
C LEU A 99 -8.70 22.66 -22.74
N ASP A 100 -9.53 22.99 -23.73
CA ASP A 100 -10.99 22.89 -23.63
C ASP A 100 -11.43 21.44 -23.34
N ALA A 101 -10.79 20.45 -23.95
CA ALA A 101 -11.07 19.05 -23.67
C ALA A 101 -10.67 18.64 -22.24
N ILE A 102 -9.58 19.19 -21.71
CA ILE A 102 -9.17 18.97 -20.32
C ILE A 102 -10.23 19.54 -19.37
N ASP A 103 -10.57 20.81 -19.53
CA ASP A 103 -11.53 21.49 -18.66
C ASP A 103 -12.93 20.88 -18.72
N THR A 104 -13.36 20.45 -19.91
CA THR A 104 -14.70 19.88 -20.12
C THR A 104 -14.82 18.46 -19.55
N TYR A 105 -13.79 17.62 -19.70
CA TYR A 105 -13.94 16.18 -19.50
C TYR A 105 -13.10 15.58 -18.38
N MET A 106 -11.96 16.17 -18.00
CA MET A 106 -10.99 15.47 -17.14
C MET A 106 -11.35 15.47 -15.66
N GLU A 107 -12.04 16.51 -15.16
CA GLU A 107 -12.38 16.63 -13.74
C GLU A 107 -13.17 15.41 -13.21
N PRO A 108 -14.26 14.94 -13.86
CA PRO A 108 -14.96 13.73 -13.41
C PRO A 108 -14.06 12.48 -13.34
N PHE A 109 -13.12 12.31 -14.28
CA PHE A 109 -12.19 11.18 -14.25
C PHE A 109 -11.17 11.30 -13.12
N GLN A 110 -10.67 12.51 -12.83
CA GLN A 110 -9.75 12.74 -11.72
C GLN A 110 -10.41 12.54 -10.35
N GLN A 111 -11.73 12.77 -10.25
CA GLN A 111 -12.50 12.48 -9.05
C GLN A 111 -12.79 10.97 -8.89
N ALA A 112 -13.05 10.26 -9.99
CA ALA A 112 -13.41 8.84 -9.96
C ALA A 112 -12.19 7.89 -9.94
N TYR A 113 -11.05 8.32 -10.49
CA TYR A 113 -9.86 7.49 -10.68
C TYR A 113 -8.60 8.24 -10.27
N THR A 114 -7.58 7.48 -9.88
CA THR A 114 -6.27 8.04 -9.53
C THR A 114 -5.20 7.44 -10.43
N TRP A 115 -4.38 8.32 -11.00
CA TRP A 115 -3.13 7.98 -11.69
C TRP A 115 -2.07 9.01 -11.30
N GLY A 116 -0.82 8.74 -11.67
CA GLY A 116 0.31 9.60 -11.38
C GLY A 116 1.35 8.94 -10.48
N TYR A 117 2.47 9.65 -10.30
CA TYR A 117 3.60 9.13 -9.56
C TYR A 117 3.21 8.74 -8.13
N SER A 118 3.67 7.56 -7.72
CA SER A 118 3.58 7.10 -6.34
C SER A 118 4.74 6.16 -6.04
N THR A 119 5.15 6.06 -4.76
CA THR A 119 6.19 5.11 -4.34
C THR A 119 5.87 3.66 -4.77
N PRO A 120 4.61 3.19 -4.68
CA PRO A 120 4.23 1.87 -5.21
C PRO A 120 4.49 1.68 -6.71
N TYR A 121 4.14 2.66 -7.56
CA TYR A 121 4.40 2.54 -9.00
C TYR A 121 5.86 2.79 -9.39
N PHE A 122 6.60 3.57 -8.60
CA PHE A 122 8.06 3.60 -8.68
C PHE A 122 8.67 2.21 -8.45
N ILE A 123 8.20 1.46 -7.44
CA ILE A 123 8.63 0.07 -7.20
C ILE A 123 8.32 -0.81 -8.43
N ALA A 124 7.17 -0.60 -9.10
CA ALA A 124 6.90 -1.28 -10.37
C ALA A 124 7.93 -0.97 -11.45
N GLY A 125 8.26 0.30 -11.67
CA GLY A 125 9.28 0.71 -12.65
C GLY A 125 10.66 0.12 -12.31
N MET A 126 11.08 0.22 -11.05
CA MET A 126 12.38 -0.25 -10.56
C MET A 126 12.58 -1.76 -10.78
N TYR A 127 11.53 -2.56 -10.70
CA TYR A 127 11.60 -4.01 -10.84
C TYR A 127 11.04 -4.56 -12.15
N GLN A 128 10.66 -3.70 -13.10
CA GLN A 128 9.94 -4.09 -14.32
C GLN A 128 8.71 -4.96 -14.02
N CYS A 129 7.95 -4.57 -12.99
CA CYS A 129 6.81 -5.31 -12.50
C CYS A 129 5.51 -4.78 -13.13
N HIS A 130 4.59 -5.71 -13.43
CA HIS A 130 3.28 -5.35 -13.93
C HIS A 130 2.50 -4.57 -12.85
N VAL A 131 1.96 -3.42 -13.21
CA VAL A 131 1.28 -2.49 -12.27
C VAL A 131 0.08 -3.11 -11.54
N ASN A 132 -0.50 -4.19 -12.07
CA ASN A 132 -1.56 -4.93 -11.39
C ASN A 132 -1.09 -5.64 -10.12
N ASN A 133 0.17 -6.10 -10.05
CA ASN A 133 0.72 -6.67 -8.81
C ASN A 133 0.78 -5.60 -7.71
N ILE A 134 1.18 -4.38 -8.08
CA ILE A 134 1.18 -3.23 -7.17
C ILE A 134 -0.24 -2.90 -6.71
N ALA A 135 -1.18 -2.75 -7.67
CA ALA A 135 -2.57 -2.44 -7.36
C ALA A 135 -3.21 -3.51 -6.46
N TYR A 136 -2.88 -4.79 -6.69
CA TYR A 136 -3.35 -5.91 -5.88
C TYR A 136 -2.83 -5.82 -4.44
N LEU A 137 -1.52 -5.62 -4.24
CA LEU A 137 -0.92 -5.47 -2.92
C LEU A 137 -1.47 -4.24 -2.17
N GLN A 138 -1.75 -3.14 -2.86
CA GLN A 138 -2.36 -1.97 -2.24
C GLN A 138 -3.81 -2.22 -1.82
N ARG A 139 -4.63 -2.78 -2.71
CA ARG A 139 -6.07 -2.95 -2.50
C ARG A 139 -6.39 -4.05 -1.48
N ASN A 140 -5.67 -5.17 -1.54
CA ASN A 140 -6.00 -6.35 -0.72
C ASN A 140 -5.23 -6.41 0.59
N HIS A 141 -4.04 -5.80 0.66
CA HIS A 141 -3.11 -5.99 1.78
C HIS A 141 -2.62 -4.69 2.42
N ARG A 142 -2.97 -3.53 1.85
CA ARG A 142 -2.47 -2.21 2.29
C ARG A 142 -0.94 -2.21 2.49
N THR A 143 -0.24 -2.92 1.61
CA THR A 143 1.18 -3.20 1.77
C THR A 143 1.98 -1.91 1.71
N ASN A 144 2.73 -1.61 2.77
CA ASN A 144 3.63 -0.47 2.80
C ASN A 144 4.77 -0.63 1.76
N ALA A 145 5.46 0.46 1.43
CA ALA A 145 6.50 0.46 0.39
C ALA A 145 7.66 -0.53 0.66
N ARG A 146 8.03 -0.73 1.93
CA ARG A 146 9.14 -1.64 2.29
C ARG A 146 8.77 -3.09 2.03
N ASP A 147 7.61 -3.51 2.52
CA ASP A 147 7.12 -4.88 2.31
C ASP A 147 6.83 -5.12 0.83
N MET A 148 6.23 -4.14 0.14
CA MET A 148 5.97 -4.23 -1.29
C MET A 148 7.27 -4.42 -2.08
N ARG A 149 8.31 -3.66 -1.76
CA ARG A 149 9.64 -3.83 -2.35
C ARG A 149 10.16 -5.25 -2.12
N ASN A 150 10.07 -5.78 -0.90
CA ASN A 150 10.59 -7.11 -0.58
C ASN A 150 9.83 -8.22 -1.31
N ILE A 151 8.50 -8.12 -1.38
CA ILE A 151 7.63 -9.07 -2.09
C ILE A 151 7.90 -9.05 -3.58
N ILE A 152 7.98 -7.87 -4.19
CA ILE A 152 8.27 -7.77 -5.63
C ILE A 152 9.70 -8.24 -5.93
N ALA A 153 10.66 -7.96 -5.03
CA ALA A 153 12.04 -8.42 -5.18
C ALA A 153 12.18 -9.95 -5.07
N SER A 154 11.33 -10.64 -4.30
CA SER A 154 11.38 -12.10 -4.15
C SER A 154 10.84 -12.87 -5.36
N LEU A 155 10.03 -12.23 -6.20
CA LEU A 155 9.63 -12.76 -7.50
C LEU A 155 10.79 -12.69 -8.50
N SER A 156 10.91 -13.68 -9.38
CA SER A 156 11.78 -13.63 -10.56
C SER A 156 11.26 -12.61 -11.58
N GLN A 157 12.12 -12.19 -12.52
CA GLN A 157 11.73 -11.22 -13.55
C GLN A 157 10.53 -11.71 -14.39
N ALA A 158 10.46 -13.01 -14.71
CA ALA A 158 9.35 -13.56 -15.48
C ALA A 158 8.02 -13.53 -14.71
N GLU A 159 8.06 -13.79 -13.40
CA GLU A 159 6.90 -13.74 -12.52
C GLU A 159 6.40 -12.30 -12.32
N ARG A 160 7.30 -11.33 -12.12
CA ARG A 160 6.96 -9.90 -11.98
C ARG A 160 6.20 -9.32 -13.17
N ARG A 161 6.46 -9.84 -14.37
CA ARG A 161 5.81 -9.38 -15.62
C ARG A 161 4.40 -9.93 -15.81
N LYS A 162 4.02 -10.96 -15.04
CA LYS A 162 2.68 -11.56 -15.01
C LYS A 162 1.94 -11.10 -13.75
N TYR A 163 0.64 -11.40 -13.68
CA TYR A 163 -0.21 -11.12 -12.52
C TYR A 163 -0.80 -12.43 -11.97
N ASP A 164 0.09 -13.33 -11.55
CA ASP A 164 -0.27 -14.55 -10.83
C ASP A 164 -0.55 -14.18 -9.37
N TYR A 165 -1.83 -14.00 -9.04
CA TYR A 165 -2.22 -13.54 -7.71
C TYR A 165 -2.05 -14.61 -6.64
N ASP A 166 -2.13 -15.90 -6.97
CA ASP A 166 -1.88 -16.98 -6.00
C ASP A 166 -0.41 -16.98 -5.57
N LEU A 167 0.51 -16.87 -6.55
CA LEU A 167 1.93 -16.72 -6.26
C LEU A 167 2.23 -15.42 -5.47
N LEU A 168 1.58 -14.31 -5.83
CA LEU A 168 1.79 -13.03 -5.17
C LEU A 168 1.32 -13.05 -3.70
N GLU A 169 0.21 -13.75 -3.42
CA GLU A 169 -0.27 -14.05 -2.07
C GLU A 169 0.74 -14.88 -1.29
N ASP A 170 1.27 -15.95 -1.88
CA ASP A 170 2.29 -16.79 -1.23
C ASP A 170 3.53 -15.97 -0.86
N ARG A 171 4.03 -15.11 -1.76
CA ARG A 171 5.18 -14.22 -1.47
C ARG A 171 4.85 -13.16 -0.43
N TYR A 172 3.65 -12.59 -0.44
CA TYR A 172 3.20 -11.68 0.60
C TYR A 172 3.23 -12.38 1.97
N LEU A 173 2.66 -13.58 2.05
CA LEU A 173 2.61 -14.37 3.27
C LEU A 173 4.00 -14.81 3.73
N GLU A 174 4.89 -15.25 2.84
CA GLU A 174 6.28 -15.56 3.17
C GLU A 174 7.00 -14.33 3.76
N ASN A 175 6.76 -13.13 3.19
CA ASN A 175 7.32 -11.89 3.72
C ASN A 175 6.77 -11.55 5.13
N GLN A 176 5.50 -11.85 5.40
CA GLN A 176 4.88 -11.63 6.73
C GLN A 176 5.19 -12.75 7.73
N SER A 177 5.37 -13.97 7.24
CA SER A 177 5.53 -15.19 8.03
C SER A 177 6.96 -15.30 8.55
N ARG A 178 7.23 -14.56 9.63
CA ARG A 178 8.33 -14.95 10.52
C ARG A 178 7.82 -16.11 11.36
N LEU A 179 8.23 -17.32 11.01
CA LEU A 179 8.00 -18.49 11.86
C LEU A 179 8.77 -18.26 13.17
N VAL A 180 8.00 -18.16 14.25
CA VAL A 180 8.50 -18.08 15.62
C VAL A 180 7.91 -19.25 16.38
N ASP A 181 8.69 -19.84 17.27
CA ASP A 181 8.15 -20.75 18.27
C ASP A 181 7.42 -19.92 19.33
N ASP A 182 6.10 -19.94 19.28
CA ASP A 182 5.23 -19.12 20.13
C ASP A 182 4.51 -19.92 21.22
N GLU A 183 4.86 -21.19 21.41
CA GLU A 183 4.11 -22.07 22.31
C GLU A 183 4.16 -21.54 23.77
N ALA A 184 5.31 -21.06 24.23
CA ALA A 184 5.43 -20.46 25.57
C ALA A 184 4.56 -19.21 25.75
N ALA A 185 4.50 -18.35 24.72
CA ALA A 185 3.65 -17.16 24.73
C ALA A 185 2.17 -17.55 24.73
N VAL A 186 1.77 -18.53 23.90
CA VAL A 186 0.41 -19.08 23.86
C VAL A 186 -0.01 -19.65 25.21
N GLN A 187 0.84 -20.46 25.85
CA GLN A 187 0.54 -21.04 27.16
C GLN A 187 0.40 -19.98 28.26
N THR A 188 1.23 -18.91 28.20
CA THR A 188 1.12 -17.76 29.11
C THR A 188 -0.22 -17.05 28.95
N LEU A 189 -0.64 -16.81 27.70
CA LEU A 189 -1.91 -16.15 27.42
C LEU A 189 -3.11 -17.03 27.77
N ARG A 190 -3.07 -18.33 27.45
CA ARG A 190 -4.10 -19.30 27.85
C ARG A 190 -4.37 -19.27 29.35
N LYS A 191 -3.32 -19.34 30.16
CA LYS A 191 -3.43 -19.26 31.63
C LYS A 191 -3.97 -17.91 32.10
N THR A 192 -3.58 -16.82 31.44
CA THR A 192 -4.00 -15.46 31.82
C THR A 192 -5.46 -15.21 31.51
N PHE A 193 -5.96 -15.73 30.38
CA PHE A 193 -7.31 -15.48 29.89
C PHE A 193 -8.32 -16.57 30.26
N ASP A 194 -7.87 -17.66 30.88
CA ASP A 194 -8.77 -18.74 31.29
C ASP A 194 -9.85 -18.19 32.23
N SER A 195 -11.11 -18.42 31.85
CA SER A 195 -12.30 -18.05 32.60
C SER A 195 -12.40 -16.56 32.99
N ARG A 196 -11.66 -15.68 32.30
CA ARG A 196 -11.76 -14.21 32.45
C ARG A 196 -12.45 -13.57 31.26
N THR A 197 -13.29 -12.57 31.52
CA THR A 197 -13.79 -11.67 30.47
C THR A 197 -12.64 -10.83 29.93
N VAL A 198 -12.52 -10.73 28.61
CA VAL A 198 -11.55 -9.86 27.94
C VAL A 198 -12.28 -8.66 27.34
N LEU A 199 -11.79 -7.44 27.59
CA LEU A 199 -12.27 -6.22 26.94
C LEU A 199 -11.25 -5.77 25.89
N LEU A 200 -11.67 -5.74 24.63
CA LEU A 200 -10.91 -5.10 23.56
C LEU A 200 -11.28 -3.62 23.48
N VAL A 201 -10.30 -2.74 23.67
CA VAL A 201 -10.43 -1.29 23.47
C VAL A 201 -9.81 -0.97 22.11
N ALA A 202 -10.67 -0.87 21.10
CA ALA A 202 -10.31 -0.52 19.72
C ALA A 202 -10.25 1.02 19.55
N PRO A 203 -9.60 1.54 18.50
CA PRO A 203 -9.24 2.96 18.41
C PRO A 203 -10.40 3.91 18.05
N GLY A 204 -11.62 3.41 17.86
CA GLY A 204 -12.77 4.21 17.43
C GLY A 204 -13.15 5.31 18.42
N ARG A 205 -13.72 6.39 17.90
CA ARG A 205 -14.13 7.57 18.66
C ARG A 205 -15.08 7.27 19.83
N SER A 206 -15.87 6.19 19.76
CA SER A 206 -16.82 5.81 20.80
C SER A 206 -16.17 5.53 22.15
N ILE A 207 -14.88 5.17 22.22
CA ILE A 207 -14.18 5.02 23.51
C ILE A 207 -14.02 6.36 24.25
N ILE A 208 -14.13 7.49 23.55
CA ILE A 208 -14.19 8.83 24.15
C ILE A 208 -15.64 9.18 24.45
N ASP A 209 -16.52 9.08 23.45
CA ASP A 209 -17.92 9.51 23.57
C ASP A 209 -18.70 8.70 24.62
N LYS A 210 -18.34 7.43 24.81
CA LYS A 210 -18.97 6.47 25.72
C LYS A 210 -18.06 6.07 26.88
N GLN A 211 -17.05 6.88 27.18
CA GLN A 211 -16.01 6.55 28.18
C GLN A 211 -16.58 6.13 29.54
N ARG A 212 -17.63 6.81 30.02
CA ARG A 212 -18.25 6.48 31.31
C ARG A 212 -18.83 5.08 31.34
N GLU A 213 -19.48 4.64 30.25
CA GLU A 213 -20.07 3.31 30.14
C GLU A 213 -18.96 2.24 30.10
N VAL A 214 -17.88 2.49 29.35
CA VAL A 214 -16.73 1.58 29.28
C VAL A 214 -16.02 1.48 30.63
N LYS A 215 -15.78 2.60 31.33
CA LYS A 215 -15.16 2.60 32.67
C LYS A 215 -16.03 1.89 33.71
N ALA A 216 -17.35 2.11 33.70
CA ALA A 216 -18.27 1.40 34.58
C ALA A 216 -18.24 -0.12 34.34
N PHE A 217 -18.14 -0.56 33.09
CA PHE A 217 -17.95 -1.97 32.75
C PHE A 217 -16.63 -2.52 33.29
N ILE A 218 -15.52 -1.78 33.15
CA ILE A 218 -14.21 -2.19 33.67
C ILE A 218 -14.24 -2.34 35.19
N GLU A 219 -14.89 -1.42 35.90
CA GLU A 219 -15.02 -1.46 37.36
C GLU A 219 -15.88 -2.65 37.84
N ALA A 220 -17.00 -2.92 37.16
CA ALA A 220 -17.94 -3.97 37.51
C ALA A 220 -17.40 -5.38 37.21
N GLU A 221 -16.91 -5.59 35.99
CA GLU A 221 -16.55 -6.92 35.49
C GLU A 221 -15.07 -7.27 35.72
N ARG A 222 -14.22 -6.27 36.04
CA ARG A 222 -12.76 -6.41 36.17
C ARG A 222 -12.15 -7.25 35.04
N PRO A 223 -12.43 -6.92 33.77
CA PRO A 223 -11.97 -7.71 32.62
C PRO A 223 -10.46 -7.60 32.45
N VAL A 224 -9.88 -8.44 31.59
CA VAL A 224 -8.55 -8.19 31.04
C VAL A 224 -8.67 -7.11 29.98
N VAL A 225 -8.04 -5.95 30.15
CA VAL A 225 -8.15 -4.83 29.21
C VAL A 225 -7.02 -4.88 28.19
N ILE A 226 -7.38 -4.98 26.91
CA ILE A 226 -6.44 -5.04 25.78
C ILE A 226 -6.66 -3.85 24.85
N GLY A 227 -5.66 -2.97 24.74
CA GLY A 227 -5.64 -1.91 23.73
C GLY A 227 -5.28 -2.47 22.36
N VAL A 228 -6.11 -2.25 21.33
CA VAL A 228 -5.93 -2.85 20.01
C VAL A 228 -5.39 -1.83 19.02
N ASN A 229 -4.16 -2.02 18.56
CA ASN A 229 -3.48 -1.21 17.54
C ASN A 229 -3.36 0.30 17.82
N ALA A 230 -3.71 0.76 19.03
CA ALA A 230 -3.61 2.14 19.47
C ALA A 230 -3.61 2.22 21.00
N ILE A 231 -3.24 3.37 21.53
CA ILE A 231 -3.31 3.70 22.95
C ILE A 231 -4.19 4.93 23.10
N CYS A 232 -5.22 4.84 23.93
CA CYS A 232 -5.94 5.99 24.46
C CYS A 232 -5.51 6.21 25.92
N ALA A 233 -5.05 7.43 26.25
CA ALA A 233 -4.48 7.74 27.56
C ALA A 233 -5.48 7.66 28.73
N ASP A 234 -6.79 7.68 28.44
CA ASP A 234 -7.84 7.65 29.45
C ASP A 234 -8.15 6.26 30.01
N TYR A 235 -7.44 5.23 29.53
CA TYR A 235 -7.62 3.84 29.92
C TYR A 235 -6.31 3.24 30.42
N ASP A 236 -6.43 2.35 31.40
CA ASP A 236 -5.35 1.46 31.80
C ASP A 236 -5.48 0.10 31.10
N TYR A 237 -4.35 -0.46 30.73
CA TYR A 237 -4.26 -1.66 29.91
C TYR A 237 -3.45 -2.74 30.63
N ASP A 238 -3.94 -3.97 30.59
CA ASP A 238 -3.14 -5.14 30.96
C ASP A 238 -2.19 -5.53 29.81
N TYR A 239 -2.70 -5.44 28.58
CA TYR A 239 -1.98 -5.76 27.35
C TYR A 239 -2.25 -4.72 26.26
N LEU A 240 -1.28 -4.56 25.36
CA LEU A 240 -1.45 -3.90 24.08
C LEU A 240 -1.27 -4.92 22.97
N PHE A 241 -2.22 -5.01 22.04
CA PHE A 241 -2.15 -5.91 20.90
C PHE A 241 -1.84 -5.15 19.61
N PHE A 242 -0.73 -5.50 18.96
CA PHE A 242 -0.34 -4.88 17.70
C PHE A 242 -0.19 -5.91 16.57
N VAL A 243 -0.78 -5.58 15.42
CA VAL A 243 -0.64 -6.34 14.16
C VAL A 243 0.03 -5.54 13.04
N ASN A 244 0.23 -4.23 13.24
CA ASN A 244 0.82 -3.33 12.27
C ASN A 244 2.03 -2.58 12.85
N SER A 245 3.14 -2.54 12.11
CA SER A 245 4.39 -1.93 12.58
C SER A 245 4.30 -0.41 12.71
N ALA A 246 3.62 0.29 11.78
CA ALA A 246 3.46 1.75 11.88
C ALA A 246 2.64 2.15 13.11
N ARG A 247 1.62 1.34 13.46
CA ARG A 247 0.87 1.50 14.72
C ARG A 247 1.74 1.27 15.96
N TYR A 248 2.58 0.24 15.93
CA TYR A 248 3.50 -0.08 17.01
C TYR A 248 4.54 1.04 17.23
N ASP A 249 5.18 1.51 16.15
CA ASP A 249 6.19 2.58 16.19
C ASP A 249 5.59 3.92 16.64
N TYR A 250 4.37 4.22 16.19
CA TYR A 250 3.63 5.39 16.66
C TYR A 250 3.30 5.29 18.16
N ALA A 251 2.78 4.16 18.62
CA ALA A 251 2.47 3.97 20.03
C ALA A 251 3.72 4.07 20.92
N GLN A 252 4.87 3.58 20.43
CA GLN A 252 6.15 3.67 21.13
C GLN A 252 6.60 5.13 21.30
N SER A 253 6.44 5.97 20.28
CA SER A 253 6.90 7.35 20.32
C SER A 253 5.88 8.33 20.93
N ALA A 254 4.60 8.22 20.59
CA ALA A 254 3.55 9.14 21.05
C ALA A 254 3.03 8.83 22.47
N HIS A 255 3.15 7.59 22.94
CA HIS A 255 2.61 7.13 24.22
C HIS A 255 3.63 6.35 25.06
N GLU A 256 4.88 6.82 25.07
CA GLU A 256 6.04 6.12 25.65
C GLU A 256 5.79 5.56 27.06
N GLN A 257 5.18 6.33 27.97
CA GLN A 257 4.96 5.90 29.35
C GLN A 257 4.01 4.70 29.46
N ILE A 258 2.86 4.77 28.79
CA ILE A 258 1.87 3.68 28.77
C ILE A 258 2.44 2.49 27.99
N PHE A 259 3.11 2.76 26.87
CA PHE A 259 3.77 1.75 26.07
C PHE A 259 4.79 0.98 26.92
N ASN A 260 5.74 1.63 27.58
CA ASN A 260 6.81 0.97 28.34
C ASN A 260 6.33 0.20 29.58
N ARG A 261 5.27 0.69 30.27
CA ARG A 261 4.75 -0.01 31.46
C ARG A 261 3.95 -1.27 31.11
N THR A 262 3.22 -1.26 30.00
CA THR A 262 2.26 -2.31 29.62
C THR A 262 2.90 -3.50 28.91
N LYS A 263 2.35 -4.71 29.08
CA LYS A 263 2.74 -5.90 28.31
C LYS A 263 2.21 -5.80 26.88
N LYS A 264 2.92 -6.36 25.91
CA LYS A 264 2.54 -6.33 24.50
C LYS A 264 2.32 -7.74 24.00
N ILE A 265 1.30 -7.92 23.18
CA ILE A 265 1.08 -9.08 22.34
C ILE A 265 1.28 -8.59 20.91
N VAL A 266 2.29 -9.12 20.22
CA VAL A 266 2.62 -8.70 18.86
C VAL A 266 2.61 -9.89 17.93
N LEU A 267 2.17 -9.69 16.69
CA LEU A 267 2.34 -10.71 15.66
C LEU A 267 3.78 -10.70 15.12
N SER A 268 4.25 -11.86 14.67
CA SER A 268 5.63 -12.08 14.23
C SER A 268 6.04 -11.26 12.99
N SER A 269 5.08 -10.63 12.30
CA SER A 269 5.33 -9.63 11.27
C SER A 269 6.02 -8.36 11.82
N ILE A 270 5.76 -7.99 13.08
CA ILE A 270 6.35 -6.82 13.74
C ILE A 270 7.73 -7.16 14.29
N LYS A 271 8.73 -6.31 14.02
CA LYS A 271 10.05 -6.40 14.68
C LYS A 271 9.98 -5.69 16.04
N ALA A 272 9.54 -6.40 17.07
CA ALA A 272 9.60 -5.90 18.44
C ALA A 272 10.93 -6.28 19.10
N ALA A 273 11.38 -5.47 20.07
CA ALA A 273 12.51 -5.84 20.91
C ALA A 273 12.16 -7.06 21.77
N ASP A 274 13.03 -8.06 21.79
CA ASP A 274 12.84 -9.23 22.62
C ASP A 274 13.05 -8.86 24.09
N THR A 275 11.94 -8.72 24.81
CA THR A 275 11.91 -8.31 26.21
C THR A 275 10.86 -9.13 26.94
N GLU A 276 10.99 -9.31 28.25
CA GLU A 276 10.01 -10.06 29.06
C GLU A 276 8.57 -9.50 29.01
N LYS A 277 8.41 -8.26 28.52
CA LYS A 277 7.11 -7.60 28.35
C LYS A 277 6.50 -7.78 26.96
N VAL A 278 7.16 -8.47 26.04
CA VAL A 278 6.69 -8.68 24.67
C VAL A 278 6.43 -10.16 24.44
N LEU A 279 5.18 -10.50 24.16
CA LEU A 279 4.74 -11.82 23.74
C LEU A 279 4.58 -11.82 22.22
N THR A 280 5.53 -12.43 21.53
CA THR A 280 5.48 -12.57 20.07
C THR A 280 4.72 -13.83 19.71
N LEU A 281 3.71 -13.70 18.86
CA LEU A 281 2.88 -14.79 18.37
C LEU A 281 3.03 -14.95 16.87
N ASN A 282 2.91 -16.17 16.38
CA ASN A 282 2.96 -16.46 14.96
C ASN A 282 1.80 -15.74 14.26
N PHE A 283 2.15 -14.95 13.25
CA PHE A 283 1.20 -14.21 12.42
C PHE A 283 0.04 -15.08 11.92
N ASN A 284 0.30 -16.33 11.52
CA ASN A 284 -0.69 -17.23 10.96
C ASN A 284 -1.76 -17.70 11.98
N ARG A 285 -1.58 -17.47 13.29
CA ARG A 285 -2.60 -17.80 14.30
C ARG A 285 -3.77 -16.81 14.31
N ALA A 286 -3.49 -15.54 14.04
CA ALA A 286 -4.47 -14.46 14.11
C ALA A 286 -5.11 -14.14 12.75
N ILE A 287 -4.52 -14.63 11.66
CA ILE A 287 -4.83 -14.21 10.29
C ILE A 287 -5.49 -15.37 9.54
N LYS A 288 -6.66 -15.11 8.92
CA LYS A 288 -7.42 -16.11 8.14
C LYS A 288 -7.51 -15.69 6.68
N ARG A 289 -6.86 -16.49 5.82
CA ARG A 289 -6.74 -16.28 4.36
C ARG A 289 -8.11 -16.23 3.67
N GLY A 290 -8.22 -15.44 2.59
CA GLY A 290 -9.37 -15.43 1.68
C GLY A 290 -10.63 -14.73 2.21
N TRP A 291 -10.54 -14.01 3.33
CA TRP A 291 -11.66 -13.26 3.90
C TRP A 291 -11.45 -11.75 3.71
N PRO A 292 -12.51 -10.97 3.37
CA PRO A 292 -12.42 -9.52 3.41
C PRO A 292 -11.94 -9.03 4.79
N HIS A 293 -11.06 -8.03 4.82
CA HIS A 293 -10.50 -7.45 6.05
C HIS A 293 -9.79 -8.46 6.96
N PHE A 294 -9.13 -9.46 6.37
CA PHE A 294 -8.48 -10.52 7.13
C PHE A 294 -7.39 -10.02 8.09
N ASP A 295 -6.83 -8.84 7.83
CA ASP A 295 -5.79 -8.13 8.58
C ASP A 295 -6.32 -7.08 9.57
N ASN A 296 -7.65 -6.92 9.68
CA ASN A 296 -8.25 -6.00 10.64
C ASN A 296 -7.83 -6.38 12.07
N ALA A 297 -7.32 -5.40 12.81
CA ALA A 297 -6.71 -5.63 14.11
C ALA A 297 -7.66 -6.23 15.16
N VAL A 298 -8.93 -5.81 15.18
CA VAL A 298 -9.93 -6.34 16.11
C VAL A 298 -10.30 -7.77 15.72
N ILE A 299 -10.47 -8.03 14.42
CA ILE A 299 -10.74 -9.39 13.92
C ILE A 299 -9.56 -10.33 14.21
N ALA A 300 -8.33 -9.86 14.02
CA ALA A 300 -7.12 -10.60 14.34
C ALA A 300 -7.02 -10.90 15.85
N ALA A 301 -7.34 -9.92 16.70
CA ALA A 301 -7.41 -10.10 18.16
C ALA A 301 -8.44 -11.17 18.54
N LEU A 302 -9.65 -11.11 17.96
CA LEU A 302 -10.72 -12.09 18.20
C LEU A 302 -10.32 -13.50 17.77
N ARG A 303 -9.69 -13.66 16.61
CA ARG A 303 -9.19 -14.96 16.15
C ARG A 303 -8.10 -15.51 17.06
N LEU A 304 -7.18 -14.65 17.49
CA LEU A 304 -6.17 -15.02 18.46
C LEU A 304 -6.81 -15.47 19.77
N LEU A 305 -7.71 -14.67 20.35
CA LEU A 305 -8.44 -14.98 21.59
C LEU A 305 -9.21 -16.31 21.49
N ASN A 306 -9.85 -16.56 20.35
CA ASN A 306 -10.51 -17.84 20.09
C ASN A 306 -9.52 -19.02 20.04
N SER A 307 -8.36 -18.85 19.40
CA SER A 307 -7.33 -19.90 19.30
C SER A 307 -6.69 -20.29 20.65
N ILE A 308 -6.75 -19.38 21.62
CA ILE A 308 -6.25 -19.57 22.98
C ILE A 308 -7.37 -19.82 24.00
N GLY A 309 -8.61 -20.04 23.55
CA GLY A 309 -9.70 -20.52 24.41
C GLY A 309 -10.38 -19.45 25.27
N ALA A 310 -10.24 -18.16 24.95
CA ALA A 310 -11.00 -17.12 25.62
C ALA A 310 -12.51 -17.31 25.35
N ARG A 311 -13.32 -17.31 26.41
CA ARG A 311 -14.76 -17.63 26.33
C ARG A 311 -15.66 -16.41 26.16
N THR A 312 -15.28 -15.30 26.79
CA THR A 312 -16.10 -14.08 26.83
C THR A 312 -15.26 -12.89 26.42
N VAL A 313 -15.67 -12.21 25.36
CA VAL A 313 -15.01 -11.02 24.84
C VAL A 313 -16.02 -9.89 24.70
N ALA A 314 -15.74 -8.75 25.33
CA ALA A 314 -16.42 -7.48 25.12
C ALA A 314 -15.56 -6.59 24.22
N ILE A 315 -16.19 -5.71 23.46
CA ILE A 315 -15.52 -4.82 22.50
C ILE A 315 -16.06 -3.41 22.67
N ALA A 316 -15.17 -2.43 22.78
CA ALA A 316 -15.47 -1.01 22.72
C ALA A 316 -14.60 -0.34 21.63
N GLY A 317 -15.10 0.70 20.97
CA GLY A 317 -14.31 1.44 19.98
C GLY A 317 -14.19 0.80 18.59
N PHE A 318 -15.07 -0.14 18.24
CA PHE A 318 -15.06 -0.79 16.93
C PHE A 318 -16.11 -0.18 15.98
N ASP A 319 -15.93 1.11 15.69
CA ASP A 319 -16.99 1.99 15.16
C ASP A 319 -17.20 1.92 13.64
N GLY A 320 -16.35 1.18 12.92
CA GLY A 320 -16.27 1.26 11.46
C GLY A 320 -15.65 2.57 10.97
N PHE A 321 -15.63 2.77 9.65
CA PHE A 321 -15.14 4.02 9.04
C PHE A 321 -16.32 4.98 8.81
N ARG A 322 -16.25 6.21 9.33
CA ARG A 322 -17.15 7.32 8.96
C ARG A 322 -16.57 8.11 7.78
N HIS A 323 -17.30 9.15 7.33
CA HIS A 323 -17.02 9.93 6.12
C HIS A 323 -15.58 10.46 5.96
N ALA A 324 -14.81 10.62 7.05
CA ALA A 324 -13.38 10.91 7.04
C ALA A 324 -12.58 10.01 8.03
N TYR A 325 -11.39 9.55 7.61
CA TYR A 325 -10.56 8.59 8.36
C TYR A 325 -10.15 9.11 9.75
N ASN A 326 -9.66 10.36 9.84
CA ASN A 326 -9.16 10.94 11.10
C ASN A 326 -10.28 11.33 12.08
N GLU A 327 -11.52 11.45 11.62
CA GLU A 327 -12.69 11.72 12.48
C GLU A 327 -13.28 10.44 13.08
N SER A 328 -12.89 9.28 12.55
CA SER A 328 -13.40 7.98 12.99
C SER A 328 -12.65 7.44 14.22
N TYR A 329 -11.47 8.00 14.53
CA TYR A 329 -10.61 7.54 15.62
C TYR A 329 -10.62 8.49 16.83
N ALA A 330 -10.37 7.92 18.00
CA ALA A 330 -10.18 8.66 19.25
C ALA A 330 -8.94 9.54 19.22
N ASP A 331 -7.87 9.08 18.56
CA ASP A 331 -6.66 9.85 18.29
C ASP A 331 -6.66 10.31 16.82
N PRO A 332 -6.80 11.63 16.54
CA PRO A 332 -6.79 12.16 15.18
C PRO A 332 -5.43 12.05 14.47
N SER A 333 -4.34 11.89 15.22
CA SER A 333 -2.96 11.77 14.70
C SER A 333 -2.55 10.33 14.44
N LEU A 334 -3.43 9.38 14.73
CA LEU A 334 -3.23 7.95 14.57
C LEU A 334 -2.98 7.61 13.07
N PRO A 335 -1.78 7.12 12.68
CA PRO A 335 -1.37 6.92 11.27
C PRO A 335 -2.41 6.29 10.32
N THR A 336 -2.53 6.76 9.09
CA THR A 336 -3.35 6.08 8.08
C THR A 336 -2.71 4.77 7.64
N LEU A 337 -3.48 3.67 7.61
CA LEU A 337 -3.05 2.34 7.15
C LEU A 337 -3.49 2.05 5.72
#